data_AF-A0A9Q0X9F7-F1
#
_entry.id   AF-A0A9Q0X9F7-F1
#
_cell.length_a   1.000
_cell.length_b   1.000
_cell.length_c   1.000
_cell.angle_alpha   90.00
_cell.angle_beta   90.00
_cell.angle_gamma   90.00
#
_symmetry.space_group_name_H-M   'P 1'
#
loop_
_entity.id
_entity.type
_entity.pdbx_description
1 polymer ?
#
loop_
_entity_poly.entity_id
_entity_poly.type
_entity_poly.pdbx_seq_one_letter_code
_entity_poly.pdbx_strand_id
1 'polypeptide(L)'
;MESFLGGCKAALQVAKNIPLCPRNPRRSPPLKVMLLPRSGLPATQASLGEHLQTNQKVHVVLGNEACDLDSMVSALALAYFFAKTSQEAKAAFVPILNIPRQDFPLRTESTYLLKEQQIPESSLVFRDEIDLPALHRAGLLSLTLVDHHVLPSMDAAFEEAVTEVIDHRPLERQRDPPCRVTAELVGSCATLVTERIMQHPTQALDTQTAALLHGTIVLDCVNMAPEAGKVTPKDTHYVSLLESKFPDLPPRSAIFEALQKAKFDVSGLTTDQMLRKDLKALSGKEATVAISAIYVPLQAFLLRPGLEQELGAFCRQRGYAALLAMTISFNERKVPFRQLAVYSPHRDLQAAVCRALEHSSDPFLDLQPRESPCSSIRAYDQGNATASRKKVLPVVQGFLSEWSPGRPSGADMQPEAADPGRKMKPEPKGAESGGPELSRGPKGPAKSPLLGDDLVDDDAPLPPTPMNSLVDECPLDRGLPKLSAEAVFERFNRIAVVRPSTDKSPQK
;
A
#
# COMPACT_ATOMS: atom_id res chain seq x y z
N MET A 1 -23.73 -12.89 -1.07
CA MET A 1 -22.71 -12.29 -1.96
C MET A 1 -22.41 -13.13 -3.22
N GLU A 2 -22.07 -14.41 -3.09
CA GLU A 2 -21.58 -15.25 -4.21
C GLU A 2 -22.43 -15.20 -5.49
N SER A 3 -23.74 -15.49 -5.40
CA SER A 3 -24.64 -15.47 -6.57
C SER A 3 -24.69 -14.10 -7.27
N PHE A 4 -24.59 -13.01 -6.52
CA PHE A 4 -24.53 -11.65 -7.07
C PHE A 4 -23.24 -11.41 -7.88
N LEU A 5 -22.09 -11.78 -7.30
CA LEU A 5 -20.79 -11.64 -7.98
C LEU A 5 -20.69 -12.56 -9.21
N GLY A 6 -21.14 -13.81 -9.07
CA GLY A 6 -21.23 -14.76 -10.19
C GLY A 6 -22.11 -14.23 -11.33
N GLY A 7 -23.24 -13.59 -10.99
CA GLY A 7 -24.09 -12.91 -11.96
C GLY A 7 -23.38 -11.76 -12.68
N CYS A 8 -22.66 -10.90 -11.96
CA CYS A 8 -21.85 -9.83 -12.55
C CYS A 8 -20.80 -10.39 -13.52
N LYS A 9 -20.10 -11.44 -13.10
CA LYS A 9 -19.04 -12.09 -13.86
C LYS A 9 -19.55 -12.75 -15.14
N ALA A 10 -20.58 -13.58 -15.02
CA ALA A 10 -21.17 -14.28 -16.16
C ALA A 10 -21.66 -13.26 -17.20
N ALA A 11 -22.21 -12.16 -16.73
CA ALA A 11 -22.73 -11.14 -17.61
C ALA A 11 -21.65 -10.36 -18.38
N LEU A 12 -20.47 -10.12 -17.77
CA LEU A 12 -19.31 -9.60 -18.50
C LEU A 12 -18.82 -10.54 -19.59
N GLN A 13 -18.84 -11.85 -19.34
CA GLN A 13 -18.42 -12.82 -20.36
C GLN A 13 -19.36 -12.82 -21.56
N VAL A 14 -20.67 -12.65 -21.35
CA VAL A 14 -21.64 -12.48 -22.45
C VAL A 14 -21.41 -11.16 -23.20
N ALA A 15 -21.10 -10.09 -22.48
CA ALA A 15 -20.89 -8.75 -23.03
C ALA A 15 -19.66 -8.62 -23.95
N LYS A 16 -18.58 -9.36 -23.68
CA LYS A 16 -17.35 -9.32 -24.50
C LYS A 16 -17.56 -9.67 -25.97
N ASN A 17 -18.69 -10.29 -26.33
CA ASN A 17 -19.05 -10.66 -27.69
C ASN A 17 -19.99 -9.66 -28.40
N ILE A 18 -20.31 -8.53 -27.76
CA ILE A 18 -21.30 -7.57 -28.27
C ILE A 18 -20.61 -6.25 -28.63
N PRO A 19 -20.61 -5.83 -29.91
CA PRO A 19 -20.03 -4.55 -30.29
C PRO A 19 -20.86 -3.38 -29.72
N LEU A 20 -20.22 -2.53 -28.92
CA LEU A 20 -20.81 -1.28 -28.43
C LEU A 20 -20.83 -0.26 -29.58
N CYS A 21 -21.98 -0.08 -30.23
CA CYS A 21 -22.13 0.96 -31.25
C CYS A 21 -22.14 2.36 -30.58
N PRO A 22 -21.40 3.34 -31.11
CA PRO A 22 -21.48 4.72 -30.64
C PRO A 22 -22.89 5.29 -30.86
N ARG A 23 -23.43 6.00 -29.87
CA ARG A 23 -24.69 6.74 -30.01
C ARG A 23 -24.57 7.77 -31.14
N ASN A 24 -25.41 7.63 -32.15
CA ASN A 24 -25.63 8.68 -33.16
C ASN A 24 -26.87 9.50 -32.72
N PRO A 25 -26.74 10.78 -32.33
CA PRO A 25 -27.81 11.53 -31.64
C PRO A 25 -29.03 11.91 -32.50
N ARG A 26 -29.20 11.32 -33.70
CA ARG A 26 -30.25 11.70 -34.68
C ARG A 26 -31.16 10.57 -35.17
N ARG A 27 -31.22 9.40 -34.51
CA ARG A 27 -32.18 8.36 -34.90
C ARG A 27 -33.05 7.90 -33.74
N SER A 28 -34.36 8.06 -33.93
CA SER A 28 -35.42 7.40 -33.15
C SER A 28 -35.26 5.87 -33.19
N PRO A 29 -35.71 5.14 -32.16
CA PRO A 29 -35.46 3.71 -32.05
C PRO A 29 -36.25 2.94 -33.12
N PRO A 30 -35.70 1.86 -33.70
CA PRO A 30 -36.48 1.00 -34.58
C PRO A 30 -37.48 0.17 -33.76
N LEU A 31 -38.58 -0.19 -34.42
CA LEU A 31 -39.72 -0.92 -33.88
C LEU A 31 -39.34 -2.27 -33.23
N LYS A 32 -40.03 -2.56 -32.11
CA LYS A 32 -39.99 -3.81 -31.33
C LYS A 32 -40.01 -5.07 -32.21
N VAL A 33 -39.01 -5.93 -32.07
CA VAL A 33 -39.14 -7.35 -32.38
C VAL A 33 -39.75 -8.03 -31.15
N MET A 34 -40.97 -8.53 -31.29
CA MET A 34 -41.61 -9.40 -30.29
C MET A 34 -40.83 -10.72 -30.19
N LEU A 35 -40.28 -11.00 -29.01
CA LEU A 35 -39.89 -12.35 -28.61
C LEU A 35 -40.75 -12.77 -27.42
N LEU A 36 -41.38 -13.93 -27.58
CA LEU A 36 -42.31 -14.57 -26.64
C LEU A 36 -41.68 -14.81 -25.26
N PRO A 37 -42.46 -14.79 -24.16
CA PRO A 37 -41.94 -14.98 -22.83
C PRO A 37 -41.58 -16.46 -22.61
N ARG A 38 -40.31 -16.75 -22.31
CA ARG A 38 -39.95 -18.01 -21.64
C ARG A 38 -40.27 -17.86 -20.16
N SER A 39 -41.19 -18.69 -19.70
CA SER A 39 -41.69 -18.78 -18.33
C SER A 39 -40.61 -19.19 -17.34
N GLY A 40 -40.50 -18.45 -16.23
CA GLY A 40 -40.16 -19.00 -14.91
C GLY A 40 -38.73 -18.88 -14.42
N LEU A 41 -38.27 -17.67 -14.10
CA LEU A 41 -37.21 -17.41 -13.11
C LEU A 41 -37.56 -16.13 -12.32
N PRO A 42 -37.35 -16.07 -10.99
CA PRO A 42 -37.72 -14.91 -10.19
C PRO A 42 -36.88 -13.68 -10.57
N ALA A 43 -37.56 -12.55 -10.69
CA ALA A 43 -37.01 -11.28 -11.13
C ALA A 43 -35.97 -10.71 -10.14
N THR A 44 -34.68 -11.02 -10.33
CA THR A 44 -33.55 -10.25 -9.72
C THR A 44 -32.21 -10.35 -10.47
N GLN A 45 -32.14 -10.97 -11.65
CA GLN A 45 -30.86 -11.13 -12.35
C GLN A 45 -30.99 -10.84 -13.84
N ALA A 46 -31.17 -9.56 -14.20
CA ALA A 46 -30.86 -9.14 -15.56
C ALA A 46 -29.33 -9.06 -15.67
N SER A 47 -28.75 -9.79 -16.63
CA SER A 47 -27.30 -9.83 -16.78
C SER A 47 -26.78 -8.47 -17.28
N LEU A 48 -25.60 -8.00 -16.86
CA LEU A 48 -24.84 -6.93 -17.53
C LEU A 48 -24.86 -7.05 -19.08
N GLY A 49 -24.85 -8.26 -19.65
CA GLY A 49 -25.00 -8.48 -21.08
C GLY A 49 -26.34 -7.97 -21.62
N GLU A 50 -27.45 -8.23 -20.94
CA GLU A 50 -28.77 -7.67 -21.26
C GLU A 50 -28.81 -6.16 -21.03
N HIS A 51 -28.13 -5.64 -20.01
CA HIS A 51 -28.04 -4.19 -19.78
C HIS A 51 -27.32 -3.50 -20.94
N LEU A 52 -26.23 -4.08 -21.44
CA LEU A 52 -25.50 -3.54 -22.59
C LEU A 52 -26.30 -3.68 -23.90
N GLN A 53 -27.08 -4.76 -24.06
CA GLN A 53 -28.00 -4.91 -25.20
C GLN A 53 -29.19 -3.95 -25.15
N THR A 54 -29.68 -3.63 -23.95
CA THR A 54 -30.84 -2.73 -23.74
C THR A 54 -30.43 -1.29 -23.47
N ASN A 55 -29.13 -0.97 -23.58
CA ASN A 55 -28.54 0.37 -23.40
C ASN A 55 -28.82 0.97 -22.01
N GLN A 56 -28.79 0.11 -20.99
CA GLN A 56 -28.98 0.42 -19.59
C GLN A 56 -27.67 0.82 -18.91
N LYS A 57 -27.75 1.67 -17.87
CA LYS A 57 -26.57 2.19 -17.16
C LYS A 57 -25.84 1.07 -16.41
N VAL A 58 -24.52 1.18 -16.35
CA VAL A 58 -23.63 0.33 -15.55
C VAL A 58 -23.04 1.18 -14.46
N HIS A 59 -23.37 0.88 -13.21
CA HIS A 59 -22.84 1.55 -12.05
C HIS A 59 -21.71 0.74 -11.46
N VAL A 60 -20.50 1.26 -11.55
CA VAL A 60 -19.29 0.62 -11.05
C VAL A 60 -18.97 1.16 -9.67
N VAL A 61 -18.66 0.26 -8.74
CA VAL A 61 -18.02 0.62 -7.46
C VAL A 61 -16.55 0.26 -7.55
N LEU A 62 -15.68 1.25 -7.47
CA LEU A 62 -14.25 1.13 -7.73
C LEU A 62 -13.46 1.48 -6.48
N GLY A 63 -12.57 0.56 -6.05
CA GLY A 63 -11.55 0.81 -5.03
C GLY A 63 -10.28 1.44 -5.60
N ASN A 64 -9.30 1.74 -4.75
CA ASN A 64 -8.01 2.29 -5.20
C ASN A 64 -7.14 1.25 -5.94
N GLU A 65 -6.06 1.70 -6.60
CA GLU A 65 -5.16 0.82 -7.36
C GLU A 65 -4.27 -0.09 -6.49
N ALA A 66 -4.17 0.18 -5.18
CA ALA A 66 -3.53 -0.76 -4.27
C ALA A 66 -4.41 -2.02 -4.14
N CYS A 67 -5.74 -1.87 -4.21
CA CYS A 67 -6.70 -2.96 -4.06
C CYS A 67 -6.36 -3.81 -2.82
N ASP A 68 -6.12 -3.14 -1.70
CA ASP A 68 -5.97 -3.78 -0.41
C ASP A 68 -7.31 -4.30 0.10
N LEU A 69 -7.31 -4.87 1.31
CA LEU A 69 -8.51 -5.47 1.88
C LEU A 69 -9.66 -4.46 1.98
N ASP A 70 -9.37 -3.22 2.38
CA ASP A 70 -10.36 -2.16 2.55
C ASP A 70 -11.03 -1.79 1.23
N SER A 71 -10.22 -1.44 0.22
CA SER A 71 -10.73 -1.14 -1.13
C SER A 71 -11.57 -2.27 -1.71
N MET A 72 -11.12 -3.53 -1.57
CA MET A 72 -11.86 -4.69 -2.07
C MET A 72 -13.21 -4.85 -1.35
N VAL A 73 -13.19 -4.90 -0.01
CA VAL A 73 -14.40 -5.17 0.77
C VAL A 73 -15.39 -4.02 0.67
N SER A 74 -14.92 -2.77 0.72
CA SER A 74 -15.73 -1.58 0.53
C SER A 74 -16.45 -1.62 -0.83
N ALA A 75 -15.76 -2.01 -1.90
CA ALA A 75 -16.37 -2.10 -3.23
C ALA A 75 -17.42 -3.22 -3.32
N LEU A 76 -17.07 -4.43 -2.84
CA LEU A 76 -17.97 -5.59 -2.86
C LEU A 76 -19.24 -5.34 -2.03
N ALA A 77 -19.08 -4.86 -0.79
CA ALA A 77 -20.19 -4.63 0.14
C ALA A 77 -21.15 -3.56 -0.40
N LEU A 78 -20.61 -2.44 -0.89
CA LEU A 78 -21.42 -1.33 -1.37
C LEU A 78 -22.14 -1.67 -2.68
N ALA A 79 -21.49 -2.35 -3.63
CA ALA A 79 -22.14 -2.78 -4.86
C ALA A 79 -23.27 -3.79 -4.59
N TYR A 80 -23.04 -4.73 -3.67
CA TYR A 80 -24.07 -5.69 -3.25
C TYR A 80 -25.25 -4.99 -2.59
N PHE A 81 -24.97 -4.02 -1.71
CA PHE A 81 -26.00 -3.20 -1.09
C PHE A 81 -26.83 -2.44 -2.12
N PHE A 82 -26.21 -1.78 -3.11
CA PHE A 82 -26.94 -1.11 -4.18
C PHE A 82 -27.83 -2.06 -4.98
N ALA A 83 -27.32 -3.25 -5.33
CA ALA A 83 -28.11 -4.26 -6.03
C ALA A 83 -29.33 -4.76 -5.22
N LYS A 84 -29.25 -4.74 -3.89
CA LYS A 84 -30.34 -5.15 -3.00
C LYS A 84 -31.37 -4.07 -2.72
N THR A 85 -31.00 -2.80 -2.86
CA THR A 85 -31.80 -1.67 -2.35
C THR A 85 -32.26 -0.72 -3.43
N SER A 86 -31.63 -0.74 -4.60
CA SER A 86 -32.04 0.10 -5.72
C SER A 86 -33.45 -0.30 -6.18
N GLN A 87 -34.36 0.68 -6.17
CA GLN A 87 -35.68 0.57 -6.78
C GLN A 87 -35.60 0.69 -8.31
N GLU A 88 -34.49 1.18 -8.85
CA GLU A 88 -34.27 1.30 -10.28
C GLU A 88 -33.85 -0.05 -10.88
N ALA A 89 -34.81 -0.78 -11.42
CA ALA A 89 -34.63 -2.06 -12.12
C ALA A 89 -33.81 -1.97 -13.44
N LYS A 90 -33.00 -0.93 -13.64
CA LYS A 90 -32.35 -0.58 -14.91
C LYS A 90 -30.84 -0.34 -14.82
N ALA A 91 -30.21 -0.54 -13.65
CA ALA A 91 -28.77 -0.36 -13.52
C ALA A 91 -28.10 -1.65 -13.01
N ALA A 92 -27.05 -2.08 -13.69
CA ALA A 92 -26.19 -3.16 -13.22
C ALA A 92 -25.15 -2.57 -12.25
N PHE A 93 -25.12 -3.05 -11.01
CA PHE A 93 -24.12 -2.65 -10.01
C PHE A 93 -22.96 -3.64 -10.03
N VAL A 94 -21.75 -3.18 -10.36
CA VAL A 94 -20.58 -4.04 -10.55
C VAL A 94 -19.43 -3.57 -9.67
N PRO A 95 -19.01 -4.35 -8.66
CA PRO A 95 -17.77 -4.07 -7.94
C PRO A 95 -16.58 -4.45 -8.82
N ILE A 96 -15.59 -3.56 -8.92
CA ILE A 96 -14.34 -3.82 -9.65
C ILE A 96 -13.17 -3.75 -8.69
N LEU A 97 -12.37 -4.82 -8.68
CA LEU A 97 -11.05 -4.82 -8.05
C LEU A 97 -10.08 -4.14 -9.02
N ASN A 98 -9.53 -3.00 -8.61
CA ASN A 98 -8.80 -2.07 -9.48
C ASN A 98 -7.34 -2.49 -9.74
N ILE A 99 -7.14 -3.79 -10.04
CA ILE A 99 -5.88 -4.41 -10.41
C ILE A 99 -6.13 -5.45 -11.51
N PRO A 100 -5.11 -5.86 -12.27
CA PRO A 100 -5.21 -7.02 -13.14
C PRO A 100 -5.48 -8.31 -12.35
N ARG A 101 -6.25 -9.25 -12.90
CA ARG A 101 -6.54 -10.54 -12.23
C ARG A 101 -5.28 -11.27 -11.75
N GLN A 102 -4.23 -11.25 -12.56
CA GLN A 102 -2.96 -11.93 -12.27
C GLN A 102 -2.24 -11.40 -11.01
N ASP A 103 -2.65 -10.23 -10.50
CA ASP A 103 -2.05 -9.57 -9.34
C ASP A 103 -2.85 -9.84 -8.06
N PHE A 104 -4.08 -10.37 -8.17
CA PHE A 104 -4.92 -10.66 -7.01
C PHE A 104 -4.29 -11.64 -6.01
N PRO A 105 -3.57 -12.70 -6.42
CA PRO A 105 -2.90 -13.59 -5.46
C PRO A 105 -1.91 -12.86 -4.53
N LEU A 106 -1.44 -11.66 -4.90
CA LEU A 106 -0.53 -10.87 -4.06
C LEU A 106 -1.22 -10.26 -2.83
N ARG A 107 -2.56 -10.18 -2.84
CA ARG A 107 -3.42 -9.68 -1.74
C ARG A 107 -3.84 -10.85 -0.87
N THR A 108 -2.87 -11.42 -0.16
CA THR A 108 -3.00 -12.70 0.53
C THR A 108 -4.03 -12.67 1.66
N GLU A 109 -4.18 -11.53 2.34
CA GLU A 109 -5.25 -11.26 3.29
C GLU A 109 -6.63 -11.24 2.64
N SER A 110 -6.75 -10.67 1.43
CA SER A 110 -7.99 -10.61 0.66
C SER A 110 -8.38 -12.01 0.17
N THR A 111 -7.43 -12.77 -0.40
CA THR A 111 -7.68 -14.15 -0.83
C THR A 111 -8.08 -15.04 0.35
N TYR A 112 -7.44 -14.85 1.51
CA TYR A 112 -7.79 -15.57 2.73
C TYR A 112 -9.22 -15.26 3.17
N LEU A 113 -9.58 -13.98 3.30
CA LEU A 113 -10.90 -13.61 3.79
C LEU A 113 -12.02 -14.07 2.84
N LEU A 114 -11.83 -13.96 1.53
CA LEU A 114 -12.80 -14.47 0.55
C LEU A 114 -12.98 -15.99 0.66
N LYS A 115 -11.89 -16.73 0.85
CA LYS A 115 -11.94 -18.19 1.03
C LYS A 115 -12.71 -18.57 2.30
N GLU A 116 -12.44 -17.90 3.42
CA GLU A 116 -13.17 -18.12 4.68
C GLU A 116 -14.66 -17.81 4.51
N GLN A 117 -15.00 -16.79 3.73
CA GLN A 117 -16.37 -16.43 3.40
C GLN A 117 -16.95 -17.22 2.23
N GLN A 118 -16.26 -18.24 1.71
CA GLN A 118 -16.72 -19.09 0.60
C GLN A 118 -17.09 -18.29 -0.66
N ILE A 119 -16.35 -17.23 -0.96
CA ILE A 119 -16.51 -16.42 -2.19
C ILE A 119 -15.46 -16.87 -3.20
N PRO A 120 -15.86 -17.50 -4.33
CA PRO A 120 -14.91 -17.94 -5.34
C PRO A 120 -14.24 -16.75 -6.04
N GLU A 121 -12.91 -16.76 -6.15
CA GLU A 121 -12.16 -15.73 -6.90
C GLU A 121 -12.57 -15.61 -8.37
N SER A 122 -13.10 -16.70 -8.95
CA SER A 122 -13.65 -16.72 -10.30
C SER A 122 -14.88 -15.82 -10.46
N SER A 123 -15.60 -15.52 -9.37
CA SER A 123 -16.77 -14.64 -9.37
C SER A 123 -16.43 -13.15 -9.33
N LEU A 124 -15.18 -12.79 -9.01
CA LEU A 124 -14.73 -11.40 -8.94
C LEU A 124 -14.52 -10.81 -10.35
N VAL A 125 -14.66 -9.49 -10.44
CA VAL A 125 -14.40 -8.70 -11.64
C VAL A 125 -13.16 -7.84 -11.42
N PHE A 126 -12.19 -8.00 -12.30
CA PHE A 126 -10.93 -7.24 -12.27
C PHE A 126 -10.89 -6.15 -13.32
N ARG A 127 -9.98 -5.20 -13.13
CA ARG A 127 -9.82 -4.03 -13.99
C ARG A 127 -9.57 -4.39 -15.46
N ASP A 128 -8.82 -5.46 -15.71
CA ASP A 128 -8.47 -5.96 -17.04
C ASP A 128 -9.58 -6.80 -17.70
N GLU A 129 -10.74 -6.94 -17.05
CA GLU A 129 -11.84 -7.78 -17.52
C GLU A 129 -13.04 -7.00 -18.05
N ILE A 130 -13.04 -5.68 -17.89
CA ILE A 130 -14.12 -4.77 -18.28
C ILE A 130 -13.55 -3.51 -18.95
N ASP A 131 -14.13 -3.13 -20.09
CA ASP A 131 -13.73 -1.95 -20.85
C ASP A 131 -14.47 -0.71 -20.35
N LEU A 132 -14.01 -0.15 -19.22
CA LEU A 132 -14.53 1.12 -18.69
C LEU A 132 -14.46 2.26 -19.72
N PRO A 133 -13.37 2.43 -20.50
CA PRO A 133 -13.33 3.42 -21.58
C PRO A 133 -14.50 3.29 -22.58
N ALA A 134 -14.86 2.07 -22.98
CA ALA A 134 -15.99 1.86 -23.90
C ALA A 134 -17.35 2.19 -23.25
N LEU A 135 -17.56 1.80 -21.98
CA LEU A 135 -18.77 2.16 -21.23
C LEU A 135 -18.90 3.68 -21.09
N HIS A 136 -17.78 4.36 -20.81
CA HIS A 136 -17.73 5.81 -20.72
C HIS A 136 -18.08 6.47 -22.05
N ARG A 137 -17.42 6.09 -23.15
CA ARG A 137 -17.73 6.62 -24.51
C ARG A 137 -19.17 6.36 -24.93
N ALA A 138 -19.80 5.28 -24.47
CA ALA A 138 -21.20 4.98 -24.73
C ALA A 138 -22.18 5.81 -23.88
N GLY A 139 -21.69 6.55 -22.86
CA GLY A 139 -22.51 7.28 -21.90
C GLY A 139 -23.29 6.36 -20.95
N LEU A 140 -22.76 5.14 -20.72
CA LEU A 140 -23.38 4.12 -19.88
C LEU A 140 -22.72 3.98 -18.52
N LEU A 141 -21.52 4.55 -18.33
CA LEU A 141 -20.76 4.44 -17.08
C LEU A 141 -21.26 5.44 -16.02
N SER A 142 -21.40 4.94 -14.79
CA SER A 142 -21.53 5.70 -13.55
C SER A 142 -20.57 5.10 -12.52
N LEU A 143 -19.99 5.91 -11.65
CA LEU A 143 -18.95 5.50 -10.70
C LEU A 143 -19.27 5.92 -9.27
N THR A 144 -19.07 4.99 -8.34
CA THR A 144 -18.80 5.28 -6.93
C THR A 144 -17.35 4.94 -6.63
N LEU A 145 -16.59 5.91 -6.11
CA LEU A 145 -15.23 5.66 -5.62
C LEU A 145 -15.30 5.32 -4.13
N VAL A 146 -14.64 4.23 -3.75
CA VAL A 146 -14.47 3.84 -2.35
C VAL A 146 -12.99 3.76 -2.02
N ASP A 147 -12.63 4.15 -0.79
CA ASP A 147 -11.26 4.13 -0.30
C ASP A 147 -10.29 4.88 -1.23
N HIS A 148 -10.81 5.89 -1.95
CA HIS A 148 -10.11 6.95 -2.68
C HIS A 148 -11.09 8.01 -3.19
N HIS A 149 -10.57 9.22 -3.43
CA HIS A 149 -11.35 10.36 -3.94
C HIS A 149 -10.77 11.00 -5.20
N VAL A 150 -9.56 10.60 -5.61
CA VAL A 150 -8.87 11.08 -6.82
C VAL A 150 -8.64 9.90 -7.76
N LEU A 151 -9.16 10.00 -8.99
CA LEU A 151 -8.85 9.03 -10.04
C LEU A 151 -7.40 9.22 -10.51
N PRO A 152 -6.65 8.14 -10.79
CA PRO A 152 -5.33 8.25 -11.39
C PRO A 152 -5.41 8.91 -12.77
N SER A 153 -4.30 9.47 -13.24
CA SER A 153 -4.27 10.23 -14.50
C SER A 153 -4.79 9.46 -15.71
N MET A 154 -4.61 8.13 -15.73
CA MET A 154 -5.13 7.27 -16.81
C MET A 154 -6.67 7.20 -16.86
N ASP A 155 -7.33 7.49 -15.74
CA ASP A 155 -8.77 7.47 -15.57
C ASP A 155 -9.37 8.89 -15.44
N ALA A 156 -8.57 9.94 -15.65
CA ALA A 156 -9.02 11.32 -15.53
C ALA A 156 -10.26 11.64 -16.39
N ALA A 157 -10.43 10.96 -17.52
CA ALA A 157 -11.60 11.10 -18.38
C ALA A 157 -12.90 10.64 -17.73
N PHE A 158 -12.87 9.81 -16.69
CA PHE A 158 -14.06 9.28 -16.02
C PHE A 158 -14.57 10.18 -14.89
N GLU A 159 -13.92 11.31 -14.64
CA GLU A 159 -14.26 12.21 -13.54
C GLU A 159 -15.74 12.64 -13.57
N GLU A 160 -16.27 12.90 -14.76
CA GLU A 160 -17.68 13.26 -15.00
C GLU A 160 -18.67 12.13 -14.73
N ALA A 161 -18.22 10.87 -14.72
CA ALA A 161 -19.03 9.71 -14.41
C ALA A 161 -19.11 9.44 -12.89
N VAL A 162 -18.31 10.11 -12.06
CA VAL A 162 -18.31 9.90 -10.60
C VAL A 162 -19.51 10.57 -9.95
N THR A 163 -20.36 9.74 -9.34
CA THR A 163 -21.59 10.17 -8.66
C THR A 163 -21.50 10.12 -7.14
N GLU A 164 -20.58 9.32 -6.59
CA GLU A 164 -20.38 9.21 -5.15
C GLU A 164 -18.91 8.91 -4.82
N VAL A 165 -18.43 9.45 -3.71
CA VAL A 165 -17.11 9.20 -3.15
C VAL A 165 -17.27 8.89 -1.67
N ILE A 166 -16.70 7.78 -1.22
CA ILE A 166 -16.57 7.40 0.20
C ILE A 166 -15.09 7.13 0.46
N ASP A 167 -14.44 7.96 1.26
CA ASP A 167 -13.02 7.81 1.54
C ASP A 167 -12.73 8.20 2.99
N HIS A 168 -11.69 7.63 3.58
CA HIS A 168 -11.32 7.90 4.97
C HIS A 168 -10.08 8.80 5.10
N ARG A 169 -9.63 9.38 3.98
CA ARG A 169 -8.44 10.24 3.88
C ARG A 169 -8.81 11.72 3.79
N PRO A 170 -7.86 12.63 4.12
CA PRO A 170 -8.04 14.06 3.84
C PRO A 170 -8.31 14.29 2.35
N LEU A 171 -9.33 15.07 2.03
CA LEU A 171 -9.64 15.42 0.65
C LEU A 171 -8.56 16.36 0.07
N GLU A 172 -7.98 15.96 -1.05
CA GLU A 172 -7.05 16.78 -1.85
C GLU A 172 -7.76 17.90 -2.61
N ARG A 173 -9.04 17.68 -2.95
CA ARG A 173 -9.88 18.64 -3.67
C ARG A 173 -11.35 18.56 -3.24
N GLN A 174 -12.04 19.69 -3.31
CA GLN A 174 -13.50 19.71 -3.21
C GLN A 174 -14.12 19.22 -4.53
N ARG A 175 -15.24 18.50 -4.42
CA ARG A 175 -16.07 18.11 -5.58
C ARG A 175 -17.42 18.79 -5.46
N ASP A 176 -17.86 19.39 -6.56
CA ASP A 176 -19.16 20.05 -6.64
C ASP A 176 -20.30 19.03 -6.84
N PRO A 177 -21.54 19.40 -6.48
CA PRO A 177 -22.73 18.62 -6.84
C PRO A 177 -22.79 18.33 -8.35
N PRO A 178 -23.33 17.17 -8.77
CA PRO A 178 -24.17 16.25 -8.00
C PRO A 178 -23.41 15.13 -7.27
N CYS A 179 -22.07 15.13 -7.27
CA CYS A 179 -21.29 14.08 -6.62
C CYS A 179 -21.48 14.12 -5.10
N ARG A 180 -22.00 13.03 -4.52
CA ARG A 180 -22.09 12.88 -3.06
C ARG A 180 -20.72 12.53 -2.51
N VAL A 181 -20.20 13.28 -1.55
CA VAL A 181 -18.90 13.01 -0.93
C VAL A 181 -19.09 12.72 0.56
N THR A 182 -18.53 11.61 1.03
CA THR A 182 -18.37 11.25 2.43
C THR A 182 -16.89 11.04 2.68
N ALA A 183 -16.26 11.99 3.38
CA ALA A 183 -14.84 11.93 3.71
C ALA A 183 -14.63 12.26 5.18
N GLU A 184 -14.19 11.27 5.95
CA GLU A 184 -13.99 11.38 7.40
C GLU A 184 -12.74 10.60 7.82
N LEU A 185 -11.92 11.18 8.70
CA LEU A 185 -10.74 10.50 9.22
C LEU A 185 -11.16 9.38 10.19
N VAL A 186 -11.22 8.16 9.68
CA VAL A 186 -11.47 6.92 10.43
C VAL A 186 -10.42 5.87 10.09
N GLY A 187 -10.33 4.79 10.87
CA GLY A 187 -9.32 3.76 10.68
C GLY A 187 -9.50 2.96 9.40
N SER A 188 -10.73 2.85 8.88
CA SER A 188 -11.05 2.11 7.65
C SER A 188 -12.19 2.74 6.85
N CYS A 189 -12.10 2.78 5.53
CA CYS A 189 -13.20 3.13 4.64
C CYS A 189 -14.39 2.16 4.81
N ALA A 190 -14.14 0.88 5.12
CA ALA A 190 -15.18 -0.09 5.42
C ALA A 190 -16.07 0.33 6.61
N THR A 191 -15.57 1.16 7.53
CA THR A 191 -16.38 1.78 8.59
C THR A 191 -17.44 2.72 7.99
N LEU A 192 -17.05 3.58 7.05
CA LEU A 192 -17.96 4.51 6.36
C LEU A 192 -18.93 3.79 5.44
N VAL A 193 -18.51 2.68 4.81
CA VAL A 193 -19.40 1.81 4.04
C VAL A 193 -20.41 1.12 4.95
N THR A 194 -20.00 0.63 6.12
CA THR A 194 -20.89 0.03 7.12
C THR A 194 -21.94 1.05 7.58
N GLU A 195 -21.51 2.27 7.90
CA GLU A 195 -22.39 3.40 8.20
C GLU A 195 -23.41 3.64 7.08
N ARG A 196 -22.94 3.76 5.83
CA ARG A 196 -23.76 4.03 4.66
C ARG A 196 -24.86 2.98 4.43
N ILE A 197 -24.57 1.72 4.74
CA ILE A 197 -25.52 0.60 4.65
C ILE A 197 -26.51 0.64 5.82
N MET A 198 -26.04 0.85 7.04
CA MET A 198 -26.86 0.81 8.26
C MET A 198 -27.77 2.02 8.43
N GLN A 199 -27.41 3.18 7.86
CA GLN A 199 -28.29 4.36 7.83
C GLN A 199 -29.43 4.23 6.81
N HIS A 200 -29.34 3.27 5.88
CA HIS A 200 -30.42 3.04 4.91
C HIS A 200 -31.60 2.31 5.57
N PRO A 201 -32.87 2.66 5.28
CA PRO A 201 -34.03 2.05 5.95
C PRO A 201 -34.12 0.53 5.84
N THR A 202 -33.64 -0.05 4.74
CA THR A 202 -33.64 -1.51 4.55
C THR A 202 -32.54 -2.22 5.34
N GLN A 203 -31.48 -1.51 5.74
CA GLN A 203 -30.29 -2.03 6.40
C GLN A 203 -29.82 -3.37 5.82
N ALA A 204 -29.82 -3.47 4.48
CA ALA A 204 -29.61 -4.71 3.74
C ALA A 204 -28.16 -5.19 3.92
N LEU A 205 -27.93 -5.95 4.97
CA LEU A 205 -26.65 -6.53 5.36
C LEU A 205 -26.90 -7.97 5.80
N ASP A 206 -26.23 -8.92 5.15
CA ASP A 206 -26.25 -10.34 5.53
C ASP A 206 -24.99 -10.71 6.31
N THR A 207 -24.99 -11.88 6.95
CA THR A 207 -23.86 -12.36 7.78
C THR A 207 -22.54 -12.38 7.00
N GLN A 208 -22.57 -12.78 5.73
CA GLN A 208 -21.38 -12.85 4.88
C GLN A 208 -20.79 -11.45 4.63
N THR A 209 -21.62 -10.46 4.29
CA THR A 209 -21.17 -9.08 4.08
C THR A 209 -20.72 -8.43 5.39
N ALA A 210 -21.41 -8.73 6.50
CA ALA A 210 -21.02 -8.28 7.84
C ALA A 210 -19.64 -8.84 8.24
N ALA A 211 -19.35 -10.11 7.94
CA ALA A 211 -18.06 -10.72 8.22
C ALA A 211 -16.92 -10.10 7.40
N LEU A 212 -17.18 -9.77 6.13
CA LEU A 212 -16.22 -9.03 5.30
C LEU A 212 -15.89 -7.66 5.90
N LEU A 213 -16.92 -6.86 6.21
CA LEU A 213 -16.75 -5.52 6.80
C LEU A 213 -16.07 -5.60 8.17
N HIS A 214 -16.51 -6.51 9.05
CA HIS A 214 -15.95 -6.71 10.39
C HIS A 214 -14.47 -7.05 10.34
N GLY A 215 -14.08 -8.08 9.57
CA GLY A 215 -12.68 -8.49 9.46
C GLY A 215 -11.77 -7.38 8.92
N THR A 216 -12.29 -6.59 7.97
CA THR A 216 -11.56 -5.46 7.37
C THR A 216 -11.33 -4.33 8.36
N ILE A 217 -12.39 -3.85 9.02
CA ILE A 217 -12.27 -2.76 10.00
C ILE A 217 -11.37 -3.21 11.16
N VAL A 218 -11.51 -4.46 11.62
CA VAL A 218 -10.67 -5.04 12.67
C VAL A 218 -9.19 -5.09 12.27
N LEU A 219 -8.87 -5.44 11.01
CA LEU A 219 -7.50 -5.45 10.53
C LEU A 219 -6.89 -4.04 10.46
N ASP A 220 -7.58 -3.10 9.83
CA ASP A 220 -7.04 -1.75 9.60
C ASP A 220 -6.95 -0.92 10.88
N CYS A 221 -7.87 -1.14 11.82
CA CYS A 221 -7.85 -0.55 13.14
C CYS A 221 -7.00 -1.33 14.16
N VAL A 222 -6.20 -2.31 13.70
CA VAL A 222 -5.25 -3.06 14.55
C VAL A 222 -5.92 -3.66 15.79
N ASN A 223 -6.98 -4.44 15.59
CA ASN A 223 -7.79 -5.04 16.66
C ASN A 223 -8.41 -4.01 17.63
N MET A 224 -8.71 -2.80 17.13
CA MET A 224 -9.19 -1.66 17.93
C MET A 224 -8.19 -1.18 19.00
N ALA A 225 -6.89 -1.42 18.83
CA ALA A 225 -5.85 -1.00 19.78
C ALA A 225 -5.60 0.52 19.69
N PRO A 226 -5.96 1.33 20.71
CA PRO A 226 -5.75 2.79 20.67
C PRO A 226 -4.28 3.17 20.57
N GLU A 227 -3.39 2.40 21.18
CA GLU A 227 -1.93 2.58 21.14
C GLU A 227 -1.33 2.47 19.73
N ALA A 228 -2.05 1.84 18.78
CA ALA A 228 -1.63 1.80 17.38
C ALA A 228 -1.92 3.11 16.62
N GLY A 229 -2.69 4.04 17.21
CA GLY A 229 -2.98 5.36 16.64
C GLY A 229 -3.86 5.36 15.40
N LYS A 230 -4.50 4.23 15.05
CA LYS A 230 -5.34 4.09 13.85
C LYS A 230 -6.84 4.08 14.10
N VAL A 231 -7.27 3.52 15.23
CA VAL A 231 -8.70 3.34 15.54
C VAL A 231 -9.34 4.65 15.99
N THR A 232 -10.59 4.88 15.57
CA THR A 232 -11.42 5.98 16.05
C THR A 232 -12.65 5.48 16.81
N PRO A 233 -13.35 6.35 17.56
CA PRO A 233 -14.62 6.00 18.20
C PRO A 233 -15.68 5.49 17.20
N LYS A 234 -15.67 6.01 15.96
CA LYS A 234 -16.62 5.59 14.91
C LYS A 234 -16.34 4.16 14.45
N ASP A 235 -15.07 3.78 14.31
CA ASP A 235 -14.69 2.39 14.00
C ASP A 235 -15.16 1.43 15.09
N THR A 236 -14.86 1.77 16.36
CA THR A 236 -15.29 0.97 17.51
C THR A 236 -16.81 0.82 17.57
N HIS A 237 -17.54 1.90 17.28
CA HIS A 237 -19.00 1.90 17.26
C HIS A 237 -19.55 0.94 16.20
N TYR A 238 -19.13 1.05 14.95
CA TYR A 238 -19.67 0.23 13.86
C TYR A 238 -19.24 -1.23 13.94
N VAL A 239 -18.03 -1.52 14.43
CA VAL A 239 -17.62 -2.91 14.72
C VAL A 239 -18.49 -3.53 15.81
N SER A 240 -18.76 -2.80 16.89
CA SER A 240 -19.63 -3.28 17.97
C SER A 240 -21.07 -3.46 17.49
N LEU A 241 -21.54 -2.63 16.58
CA LEU A 241 -22.87 -2.74 15.97
C LEU A 241 -22.98 -3.96 15.05
N LEU A 242 -21.93 -4.27 14.26
CA LEU A 242 -21.84 -5.50 13.48
C LEU A 242 -21.91 -6.73 14.39
N GLU A 243 -21.10 -6.76 15.45
CA GLU A 243 -21.07 -7.87 16.43
C GLU A 243 -22.41 -8.05 17.14
N SER A 244 -23.07 -6.95 17.51
CA SER A 244 -24.40 -7.02 18.14
C SER A 244 -25.47 -7.56 17.21
N LYS A 245 -25.40 -7.25 15.90
CA LYS A 245 -26.40 -7.69 14.92
C LYS A 245 -26.12 -9.10 14.39
N PHE A 246 -24.85 -9.52 14.41
CA PHE A 246 -24.37 -10.81 13.91
C PHE A 246 -23.50 -11.48 14.99
N PRO A 247 -24.11 -12.12 16.00
CA PRO A 247 -23.38 -12.68 17.14
C PRO A 247 -22.47 -13.86 16.78
N ASP A 248 -22.65 -14.46 15.60
CA ASP A 248 -21.82 -15.55 15.09
C ASP A 248 -20.51 -15.05 14.43
N LEU A 249 -20.29 -13.74 14.37
CA LEU A 249 -19.02 -13.19 13.88
C LEU A 249 -17.85 -13.65 14.75
N PRO A 250 -16.66 -13.89 14.15
CA PRO A 250 -15.50 -14.31 14.90
C PRO A 250 -15.06 -13.22 15.90
N PRO A 251 -14.49 -13.59 17.06
CA PRO A 251 -13.89 -12.62 17.97
C PRO A 251 -12.83 -11.76 17.26
N ARG A 252 -12.75 -10.46 17.62
CA ARG A 252 -11.83 -9.49 16.99
C ARG A 252 -10.38 -9.98 16.96
N SER A 253 -9.88 -10.51 18.07
CA SER A 253 -8.51 -11.04 18.14
C SER A 253 -8.28 -12.21 17.20
N ALA A 254 -9.23 -13.14 17.10
CA ALA A 254 -9.12 -14.30 16.23
C ALA A 254 -9.07 -13.91 14.75
N ILE A 255 -9.96 -13.03 14.30
CA ILE A 255 -9.97 -12.57 12.91
C ILE A 255 -8.77 -11.68 12.60
N PHE A 256 -8.36 -10.82 13.54
CA PHE A 256 -7.16 -9.99 13.42
C PHE A 256 -5.90 -10.85 13.23
N GLU A 257 -5.66 -11.81 14.13
CA GLU A 257 -4.49 -12.69 14.06
C GLU A 257 -4.48 -13.52 12.76
N ALA A 258 -5.63 -14.02 12.34
CA ALA A 258 -5.75 -14.79 11.10
C ALA A 258 -5.43 -13.95 9.86
N LEU A 259 -6.01 -12.75 9.74
CA LEU A 259 -5.74 -11.82 8.63
C LEU A 259 -4.30 -11.31 8.67
N GLN A 260 -3.78 -11.01 9.86
CA GLN A 260 -2.41 -10.54 10.04
C GLN A 260 -1.40 -11.62 9.63
N LYS A 261 -1.68 -12.88 9.95
CA LYS A 261 -0.91 -14.04 9.48
C LYS A 261 -1.01 -14.18 7.96
N ALA A 262 -2.22 -14.13 7.40
CA ALA A 262 -2.44 -14.26 5.96
C ALA A 262 -1.72 -13.17 5.15
N LYS A 263 -1.67 -11.92 5.66
CA LYS A 263 -0.97 -10.79 5.01
C LYS A 263 0.50 -11.08 4.69
N PHE A 264 1.17 -11.85 5.56
CA PHE A 264 2.57 -12.23 5.41
C PHE A 264 2.77 -13.67 4.90
N ASP A 265 1.70 -14.45 4.77
CA ASP A 265 1.78 -15.80 4.23
C ASP A 265 1.97 -15.76 2.71
N VAL A 266 3.19 -16.04 2.28
CA VAL A 266 3.56 -16.13 0.86
C VAL A 266 3.75 -17.56 0.39
N SER A 267 3.38 -18.57 1.20
CA SER A 267 3.60 -19.99 0.88
C SER A 267 2.93 -20.44 -0.41
N GLY A 268 1.79 -19.83 -0.77
CA GLY A 268 1.08 -20.08 -2.03
C GLY A 268 1.60 -19.31 -3.25
N LEU A 269 2.63 -18.45 -3.09
CA LEU A 269 3.12 -17.59 -4.17
C LEU A 269 4.27 -18.23 -4.96
N THR A 270 4.25 -18.02 -6.27
CA THR A 270 5.41 -18.22 -7.14
C THR A 270 6.51 -17.21 -6.81
N THR A 271 7.75 -17.44 -7.27
CA THR A 271 8.85 -16.51 -7.03
C THR A 271 8.59 -15.15 -7.67
N ASP A 272 8.05 -15.13 -8.90
CA ASP A 272 7.62 -13.89 -9.57
C ASP A 272 6.61 -13.11 -8.71
N GLN A 273 5.61 -13.80 -8.16
CA GLN A 273 4.60 -13.17 -7.31
C GLN A 273 5.19 -12.66 -5.98
N MET A 274 6.06 -13.44 -5.32
CA MET A 274 6.76 -12.99 -4.10
C MET A 274 7.52 -11.69 -4.35
N LEU A 275 8.26 -11.61 -5.47
CA LEU A 275 9.02 -10.42 -5.84
C LEU A 275 8.10 -9.22 -6.11
N ARG A 276 6.93 -9.42 -6.72
CA ARG A 276 5.98 -8.34 -7.02
C ARG A 276 5.20 -7.84 -5.80
N LYS A 277 4.98 -8.68 -4.79
CA LYS A 277 4.10 -8.36 -3.66
C LYS A 277 4.44 -7.03 -2.99
N ASP A 278 5.72 -6.76 -2.76
CA ASP A 278 6.22 -5.49 -2.18
C ASP A 278 7.46 -4.99 -2.94
N LEU A 279 7.25 -4.66 -4.22
CA LEU A 279 8.27 -4.21 -5.16
C LEU A 279 8.35 -2.68 -5.25
N LYS A 280 9.56 -2.13 -5.34
CA LYS A 280 9.81 -0.76 -5.83
C LYS A 280 10.93 -0.82 -6.84
N ALA A 281 10.77 -0.13 -7.96
CA ALA A 281 11.83 0.04 -8.95
C ALA A 281 12.36 1.46 -8.89
N LEU A 282 13.68 1.60 -9.04
CA LEU A 282 14.38 2.87 -9.16
C LEU A 282 15.12 2.89 -10.49
N SER A 283 14.93 3.94 -11.27
CA SER A 283 15.60 4.12 -12.56
C SER A 283 16.66 5.23 -12.43
N GLY A 284 17.90 4.88 -12.74
CA GLY A 284 18.98 5.84 -13.01
C GLY A 284 19.13 6.10 -14.50
N LYS A 285 20.23 6.75 -14.90
CA LYS A 285 20.52 7.04 -16.31
C LYS A 285 20.79 5.77 -17.13
N GLU A 286 21.50 4.81 -16.52
CA GLU A 286 22.07 3.65 -17.21
C GLU A 286 21.49 2.30 -16.74
N ALA A 287 20.75 2.29 -15.63
CA ALA A 287 20.27 1.06 -15.02
C ALA A 287 18.98 1.29 -14.22
N THR A 288 18.11 0.29 -14.22
CA THR A 288 16.96 0.21 -13.31
C THR A 288 17.21 -0.91 -12.30
N VAL A 289 17.07 -0.61 -11.01
CA VAL A 289 17.22 -1.58 -9.92
C VAL A 289 15.87 -1.78 -9.23
N ALA A 290 15.47 -3.04 -9.13
CA ALA A 290 14.30 -3.45 -8.36
C ALA A 290 14.68 -3.76 -6.91
N ILE A 291 13.81 -3.40 -5.97
CA ILE A 291 13.95 -3.75 -4.56
C ILE A 291 12.63 -4.36 -4.09
N SER A 292 12.68 -5.64 -3.70
CA SER A 292 11.53 -6.42 -3.26
C SER A 292 11.65 -6.77 -1.79
N ALA A 293 10.59 -6.57 -0.99
CA ALA A 293 10.52 -7.17 0.33
C ALA A 293 9.95 -8.58 0.25
N ILE A 294 10.59 -9.53 0.93
CA ILE A 294 10.29 -10.96 0.90
C ILE A 294 9.97 -11.45 2.32
N TYR A 295 8.83 -12.12 2.48
CA TYR A 295 8.29 -12.52 3.78
C TYR A 295 8.61 -13.99 4.12
N VAL A 296 9.77 -14.48 3.67
CA VAL A 296 10.34 -15.77 4.11
C VAL A 296 11.81 -15.57 4.49
N PRO A 297 12.38 -16.44 5.35
CA PRO A 297 13.80 -16.40 5.66
C PRO A 297 14.67 -16.48 4.39
N LEU A 298 15.79 -15.77 4.36
CA LEU A 298 16.65 -15.71 3.17
C LEU A 298 17.10 -17.09 2.71
N GLN A 299 17.43 -17.98 3.65
CA GLN A 299 17.79 -19.36 3.32
C GLN A 299 16.68 -20.08 2.55
N ALA A 300 15.42 -19.93 2.98
CA ALA A 300 14.28 -20.56 2.31
C ALA A 300 14.06 -19.94 0.93
N PHE A 301 14.29 -18.63 0.76
CA PHE A 301 14.21 -17.96 -0.53
C PHE A 301 15.31 -18.45 -1.49
N LEU A 302 16.57 -18.49 -1.03
CA LEU A 302 17.74 -18.92 -1.82
C LEU A 302 17.67 -20.39 -2.27
N LEU A 303 17.00 -21.25 -1.50
CA LEU A 303 16.83 -22.67 -1.81
C LEU A 303 15.64 -22.97 -2.72
N ARG A 304 14.90 -21.96 -3.20
CA ARG A 304 13.77 -22.18 -4.11
C ARG A 304 14.27 -22.82 -5.43
N PRO A 305 13.59 -23.87 -5.93
CA PRO A 305 13.98 -24.51 -7.19
C PRO A 305 14.00 -23.52 -8.35
N GLY A 306 15.10 -23.49 -9.12
CA GLY A 306 15.21 -22.64 -10.30
C GLY A 306 15.36 -21.14 -10.02
N LEU A 307 15.62 -20.73 -8.77
CA LEU A 307 15.64 -19.32 -8.35
C LEU A 307 16.46 -18.42 -9.29
N GLU A 308 17.72 -18.76 -9.59
CA GLU A 308 18.59 -17.94 -10.44
C GLU A 308 17.99 -17.70 -11.84
N GLN A 309 17.38 -18.72 -12.44
CA GLN A 309 16.70 -18.61 -13.73
C GLN A 309 15.46 -17.72 -13.61
N GLU A 310 14.68 -17.88 -12.55
CA GLU A 310 13.48 -17.08 -12.29
C GLU A 310 13.81 -15.61 -12.03
N LEU A 311 14.86 -15.30 -11.24
CA LEU A 311 15.34 -13.93 -11.04
C LEU A 311 15.81 -13.30 -12.35
N GLY A 312 16.53 -14.07 -13.19
CA GLY A 312 16.96 -13.63 -14.50
C GLY A 312 15.82 -13.41 -15.48
N ALA A 313 14.80 -14.26 -15.47
CA ALA A 313 13.58 -14.06 -16.27
C ALA A 313 12.80 -12.82 -15.77
N PHE A 314 12.63 -12.69 -14.46
CA PHE A 314 11.95 -11.57 -13.82
C PHE A 314 12.59 -10.23 -14.18
N CYS A 315 13.92 -10.14 -14.08
CA CYS A 315 14.69 -8.95 -14.43
C CYS A 315 14.59 -8.63 -15.92
N ARG A 316 14.77 -9.62 -16.81
CA ARG A 316 14.66 -9.41 -18.27
C ARG A 316 13.27 -8.95 -18.70
N GLN A 317 12.21 -9.56 -18.16
CA GLN A 317 10.83 -9.23 -18.53
C GLN A 317 10.45 -7.78 -18.16
N ARG A 318 11.05 -7.24 -17.09
CA ARG A 318 10.71 -5.92 -16.54
C ARG A 318 11.80 -4.86 -16.76
N GLY A 319 12.87 -5.21 -17.49
CA GLY A 319 13.98 -4.29 -17.77
C GLY A 319 14.82 -3.93 -16.54
N TYR A 320 14.87 -4.78 -15.51
CA TYR A 320 15.71 -4.55 -14.35
C TYR A 320 17.14 -5.05 -14.60
N ALA A 321 18.12 -4.18 -14.36
CA ALA A 321 19.54 -4.53 -14.46
C ALA A 321 20.04 -5.23 -13.19
N ALA A 322 19.42 -4.97 -12.04
CA ALA A 322 19.66 -5.70 -10.80
C ALA A 322 18.38 -5.79 -9.94
N LEU A 323 18.40 -6.74 -9.01
CA LEU A 323 17.33 -6.98 -8.05
C LEU A 323 17.91 -7.15 -6.66
N LEU A 324 17.43 -6.34 -5.72
CA LEU A 324 17.68 -6.46 -4.30
C LEU A 324 16.46 -7.10 -3.63
N ALA A 325 16.59 -8.34 -3.17
CA ALA A 325 15.59 -9.03 -2.36
C ALA A 325 15.92 -8.82 -0.88
N MET A 326 15.08 -8.09 -0.16
CA MET A 326 15.21 -7.85 1.28
C MET A 326 14.25 -8.74 2.05
N THR A 327 14.74 -9.64 2.88
CA THR A 327 13.87 -10.49 3.69
C THR A 327 13.53 -9.85 5.03
N ILE A 328 12.34 -10.14 5.54
CA ILE A 328 11.99 -9.90 6.94
C ILE A 328 11.44 -11.19 7.53
N SER A 329 11.89 -11.52 8.74
CA SER A 329 11.43 -12.68 9.50
C SER A 329 11.47 -12.35 10.98
N PHE A 330 10.75 -13.13 11.79
CA PHE A 330 10.66 -12.93 13.22
C PHE A 330 11.23 -14.14 13.94
N ASN A 331 12.03 -13.92 14.97
CA ASN A 331 12.51 -15.01 15.82
C ASN A 331 11.44 -15.47 16.82
N GLU A 332 11.77 -16.45 17.65
CA GLU A 332 10.85 -17.01 18.67
C GLU A 332 10.30 -15.96 19.64
N ARG A 333 11.03 -14.85 19.85
CA ARG A 333 10.62 -13.73 20.70
C ARG A 333 9.86 -12.64 19.94
N LYS A 334 9.43 -12.91 18.71
CA LYS A 334 8.79 -11.96 17.78
C LYS A 334 9.65 -10.72 17.47
N VAL A 335 10.97 -10.81 17.63
CA VAL A 335 11.89 -9.74 17.24
C VAL A 335 12.18 -9.88 15.75
N PRO A 336 12.00 -8.81 14.95
CA PRO A 336 12.28 -8.84 13.53
C PRO A 336 13.79 -8.92 13.27
N PHE A 337 14.19 -9.69 12.27
CA PHE A 337 15.52 -9.65 11.69
C PHE A 337 15.41 -9.51 10.17
N ARG A 338 16.44 -8.92 9.56
CA ARG A 338 16.50 -8.66 8.13
C ARG A 338 17.75 -9.25 7.52
N GLN A 339 17.62 -9.64 6.28
CA GLN A 339 18.72 -10.12 5.45
C GLN A 339 18.49 -9.59 4.04
N LEU A 340 19.50 -9.62 3.20
CA LEU A 340 19.36 -9.16 1.82
C LEU A 340 20.14 -10.03 0.85
N ALA A 341 19.63 -10.09 -0.39
CA ALA A 341 20.28 -10.71 -1.52
C ALA A 341 20.30 -9.78 -2.73
N VAL A 342 21.46 -9.63 -3.37
CA VAL A 342 21.66 -8.82 -4.57
C VAL A 342 21.91 -9.75 -5.75
N TYR A 343 20.98 -9.75 -6.69
CA TYR A 343 21.08 -10.45 -7.97
C TYR A 343 21.32 -9.45 -9.12
N SER A 344 22.23 -9.78 -10.04
CA SER A 344 22.31 -9.12 -11.34
C SER A 344 22.97 -10.05 -12.36
N PRO A 345 22.53 -10.05 -13.63
CA PRO A 345 23.28 -10.69 -14.72
C PRO A 345 24.62 -9.97 -15.01
N HIS A 346 24.81 -8.73 -14.56
CA HIS A 346 26.02 -7.94 -14.77
C HIS A 346 26.85 -7.90 -13.48
N ARG A 347 28.00 -8.60 -13.47
CA ARG A 347 28.86 -8.72 -12.27
C ARG A 347 29.33 -7.36 -11.73
N ASP A 348 29.68 -6.42 -12.61
CA ASP A 348 30.17 -5.11 -12.19
C ASP A 348 29.08 -4.29 -11.49
N LEU A 349 27.84 -4.35 -11.99
CA LEU A 349 26.69 -3.70 -11.38
C LEU A 349 26.34 -4.37 -10.05
N GLN A 350 26.34 -5.70 -9.98
CA GLN A 350 26.12 -6.42 -8.72
C GLN A 350 27.12 -5.95 -7.66
N ALA A 351 28.41 -5.97 -7.99
CA ALA A 351 29.48 -5.59 -7.07
C ALA A 351 29.36 -4.11 -6.66
N ALA A 352 28.95 -3.23 -7.57
CA ALA A 352 28.75 -1.82 -7.26
C ALA A 352 27.55 -1.55 -6.34
N VAL A 353 26.42 -2.23 -6.58
CA VAL A 353 25.25 -2.17 -5.68
C VAL A 353 25.63 -2.68 -4.29
N CYS A 354 26.32 -3.83 -4.22
CA CYS A 354 26.85 -4.38 -2.96
C CYS A 354 27.72 -3.35 -2.21
N ARG A 355 28.71 -2.74 -2.88
CA ARG A 355 29.56 -1.72 -2.28
C ARG A 355 28.76 -0.52 -1.77
N ALA A 356 27.79 -0.03 -2.53
CA ALA A 356 26.96 1.10 -2.11
C ALA A 356 26.17 0.78 -0.83
N LEU A 357 25.67 -0.45 -0.70
CA LEU A 357 24.98 -0.91 0.51
C LEU A 357 25.95 -1.08 1.69
N GLU A 358 27.12 -1.67 1.46
CA GLU A 358 28.16 -1.89 2.49
C GLU A 358 28.73 -0.58 3.06
N HIS A 359 28.88 0.45 2.22
CA HIS A 359 29.42 1.76 2.61
C HIS A 359 28.34 2.75 3.06
N SER A 360 27.07 2.33 3.11
CA SER A 360 26.00 3.21 3.55
C SER A 360 26.17 3.60 5.02
N SER A 361 26.23 4.89 5.29
CA SER A 361 26.31 5.46 6.65
C SER A 361 24.97 5.99 7.15
N ASP A 362 24.02 6.25 6.25
CA ASP A 362 22.66 6.70 6.58
C ASP A 362 21.63 6.06 5.62
N PRO A 363 20.96 4.97 6.04
CA PRO A 363 21.16 4.26 7.31
C PRO A 363 22.48 3.46 7.30
N PHE A 364 23.17 3.39 8.45
CA PHE A 364 24.19 2.36 8.64
C PHE A 364 23.53 0.98 8.68
N LEU A 365 23.82 0.13 7.69
CA LEU A 365 23.14 -1.17 7.50
C LEU A 365 23.75 -2.32 8.31
N ASP A 366 25.04 -2.21 8.67
CA ASP A 366 25.81 -3.26 9.36
C ASP A 366 25.72 -4.63 8.64
N LEU A 367 26.20 -4.67 7.39
CA LEU A 367 26.07 -5.85 6.54
C LEU A 367 27.19 -6.86 6.80
N GLN A 368 26.81 -8.10 7.08
CA GLN A 368 27.73 -9.23 7.24
C GLN A 368 27.53 -10.22 6.08
N PRO A 369 28.56 -10.51 5.26
CA PRO A 369 28.43 -11.41 4.12
C PRO A 369 27.96 -12.81 4.53
N ARG A 370 27.12 -13.41 3.68
CA ARG A 370 26.58 -14.76 3.87
C ARG A 370 26.77 -15.59 2.59
N GLU A 371 26.92 -16.90 2.76
CA GLU A 371 27.02 -17.81 1.63
C GLU A 371 25.72 -17.84 0.82
N SER A 372 25.87 -17.91 -0.49
CA SER A 372 24.78 -18.07 -1.45
C SER A 372 25.06 -19.30 -2.30
N PRO A 373 24.04 -20.15 -2.56
CA PRO A 373 24.20 -21.30 -3.46
C PRO A 373 24.43 -20.88 -4.92
N CYS A 374 24.11 -19.63 -5.27
CA CYS A 374 24.24 -19.09 -6.62
C CYS A 374 25.32 -18.00 -6.67
N SER A 375 26.31 -18.15 -7.55
CA SER A 375 27.42 -17.18 -7.68
C SER A 375 27.00 -15.79 -8.18
N SER A 376 25.85 -15.70 -8.87
CA SER A 376 25.22 -14.46 -9.34
C SER A 376 24.37 -13.76 -8.26
N ILE A 377 24.38 -14.28 -7.03
CA ILE A 377 23.66 -13.71 -5.89
C ILE A 377 24.64 -13.46 -4.74
N ARG A 378 24.72 -12.22 -4.27
CA ARG A 378 25.44 -11.87 -3.03
C ARG A 378 24.44 -11.74 -1.89
N ALA A 379 24.69 -12.43 -0.78
CA ALA A 379 23.78 -12.50 0.37
C ALA A 379 24.44 -11.87 1.60
N TYR A 380 23.63 -11.27 2.47
CA TYR A 380 24.08 -10.63 3.70
C TYR A 380 23.07 -10.77 4.83
N ASP A 381 23.58 -10.89 6.05
CA ASP A 381 22.83 -10.55 7.25
C ASP A 381 22.87 -9.03 7.45
N GLN A 382 21.74 -8.43 7.80
CA GLN A 382 21.62 -6.99 8.02
C GLN A 382 21.47 -6.73 9.52
N GLY A 383 22.56 -6.27 10.16
CA GLY A 383 22.60 -6.00 11.59
C GLY A 383 21.60 -4.92 12.02
N ASN A 384 21.42 -3.87 11.21
CA ASN A 384 20.39 -2.88 11.45
C ASN A 384 19.01 -3.36 10.95
N ALA A 385 18.32 -4.14 11.79
CA ALA A 385 16.98 -4.67 11.48
C ALA A 385 15.88 -3.59 11.31
N THR A 386 16.11 -2.35 11.75
CA THR A 386 15.14 -1.26 11.58
C THR A 386 15.17 -0.65 10.17
N ALA A 387 16.29 -0.78 9.45
CA ALA A 387 16.44 -0.28 8.09
C ALA A 387 15.65 -1.12 7.08
N SER A 388 14.37 -0.79 6.92
CA SER A 388 13.49 -1.42 5.93
C SER A 388 13.84 -1.02 4.50
N ARG A 389 13.13 -1.62 3.52
CA ARG A 389 13.16 -1.18 2.11
C ARG A 389 13.06 0.33 1.95
N LYS A 390 12.21 1.02 2.73
CA LYS A 390 12.05 2.48 2.69
C LYS A 390 13.33 3.23 3.05
N LYS A 391 14.15 2.68 3.95
CA LYS A 391 15.44 3.26 4.34
C LYS A 391 16.57 2.88 3.37
N VAL A 392 16.47 1.73 2.71
CA VAL A 392 17.45 1.29 1.69
C VAL A 392 17.21 1.95 0.33
N LEU A 393 15.96 2.29 -0.01
CA LEU A 393 15.60 2.99 -1.24
C LEU A 393 16.50 4.22 -1.55
N PRO A 394 16.67 5.20 -0.65
CA PRO A 394 17.51 6.37 -0.92
C PRO A 394 18.99 6.02 -1.13
N VAL A 395 19.50 4.95 -0.51
CA VAL A 395 20.89 4.48 -0.72
C VAL A 395 21.07 4.01 -2.17
N VAL A 396 20.14 3.18 -2.65
CA VAL A 396 20.18 2.68 -4.04
C VAL A 396 19.92 3.81 -5.03
N GLN A 397 19.06 4.78 -4.68
CA GLN A 397 18.81 5.94 -5.52
C GLN A 397 20.04 6.86 -5.65
N GLY A 398 20.75 7.10 -4.54
CA GLY A 398 22.02 7.83 -4.54
C GLY A 398 23.08 7.12 -5.39
N PHE A 399 23.19 5.80 -5.28
CA PHE A 399 24.06 5.01 -6.15
C PHE A 399 23.71 5.18 -7.65
N LEU A 400 22.43 5.09 -8.00
CA LEU A 400 21.98 5.13 -9.38
C LEU A 400 22.16 6.49 -10.07
N SER A 401 22.25 7.59 -9.31
CA SER A 401 22.50 8.91 -9.87
C SER A 401 23.96 9.08 -10.35
N GLU A 402 24.89 8.34 -9.75
CA GLU A 402 26.33 8.38 -10.03
C GLU A 402 26.82 7.22 -10.92
N TRP A 403 26.04 6.14 -11.01
CA TRP A 403 26.43 4.94 -11.73
C TRP A 403 26.65 5.18 -13.24
N SER A 404 27.75 4.65 -13.77
CA SER A 404 28.03 4.58 -15.20
C SER A 404 28.80 3.30 -15.54
N PRO A 405 28.41 2.55 -16.59
CA PRO A 405 29.11 1.35 -16.99
C PRO A 405 30.53 1.67 -17.47
N GLY A 406 31.52 0.88 -17.04
CA GLY A 406 32.89 0.96 -17.56
C GLY A 406 33.84 1.94 -16.88
N ARG A 407 33.50 2.54 -15.73
CA ARG A 407 34.55 3.11 -14.86
C ARG A 407 35.34 1.95 -14.23
N PRO A 408 36.65 1.82 -14.44
CA PRO A 408 37.48 0.99 -13.58
C PRO A 408 37.29 1.51 -12.16
N SER A 409 37.23 0.64 -11.16
CA SER A 409 37.38 1.05 -9.78
C SER A 409 38.79 1.61 -9.59
N GLY A 410 38.99 2.89 -9.86
CA GLY A 410 40.19 3.62 -9.43
C GLY A 410 40.05 3.92 -7.94
N ALA A 411 41.06 3.79 -7.10
CA ALA A 411 42.41 3.31 -7.27
C ALA A 411 42.91 2.96 -5.85
N ASP A 412 43.72 1.91 -5.72
CA ASP A 412 44.62 1.77 -4.57
C ASP A 412 45.42 3.08 -4.44
N MET A 413 45.21 3.83 -3.36
CA MET A 413 46.14 4.87 -2.94
C MET A 413 47.43 4.19 -2.48
N GLN A 414 48.37 4.01 -3.41
CA GLN A 414 49.78 3.89 -3.05
C GLN A 414 50.32 5.28 -2.66
N PRO A 415 51.14 5.37 -1.60
CA PRO A 415 51.64 6.64 -1.10
C PRO A 415 52.70 7.21 -2.04
N GLU A 416 52.55 8.48 -2.43
CA GLU A 416 53.56 9.21 -3.20
C GLU A 416 54.88 9.29 -2.43
N ALA A 417 55.96 8.93 -3.13
CA ALA A 417 57.32 9.04 -2.68
C ALA A 417 57.76 10.51 -2.60
N ALA A 418 58.52 10.82 -1.54
CA ALA A 418 59.17 12.10 -1.33
C ALA A 418 60.30 12.35 -2.34
N ASP A 419 60.43 13.59 -2.83
CA ASP A 419 61.65 14.11 -3.46
C ASP A 419 62.17 15.34 -2.67
N PRO A 420 63.48 15.45 -2.36
CA PRO A 420 64.00 16.39 -1.38
C PRO A 420 64.62 17.63 -2.05
N GLY A 421 64.25 18.83 -1.58
CA GLY A 421 65.14 19.97 -1.72
C GLY A 421 64.51 21.35 -1.76
N ARG A 422 64.42 22.02 -0.61
CA ARG A 422 64.88 23.42 -0.49
C ARG A 422 65.08 23.86 0.96
N LYS A 423 66.21 24.52 1.20
CA LYS A 423 66.77 24.93 2.50
C LYS A 423 66.10 26.22 3.06
N MET A 424 65.84 26.21 4.38
CA MET A 424 65.97 27.22 5.47
C MET A 424 66.08 28.73 5.10
N LYS A 425 65.49 29.72 5.82
CA LYS A 425 65.50 30.10 7.28
C LYS A 425 64.75 31.48 7.42
N PRO A 426 64.61 32.18 8.59
CA PRO A 426 64.32 31.82 9.99
C PRO A 426 63.07 32.56 10.61
N GLU A 427 62.72 32.19 11.84
CA GLU A 427 61.70 32.75 12.77
C GLU A 427 62.00 34.17 13.32
N PRO A 428 61.13 34.75 14.19
CA PRO A 428 61.33 34.58 15.64
C PRO A 428 60.09 34.50 16.58
N LYS A 429 60.24 33.64 17.62
CA LYS A 429 60.01 33.77 19.09
C LYS A 429 58.63 34.02 19.76
N GLY A 430 58.38 33.20 20.80
CA GLY A 430 57.68 33.51 22.07
C GLY A 430 57.13 32.29 22.84
N ALA A 431 57.94 31.61 23.69
CA ALA A 431 57.87 31.51 25.17
C ALA A 431 56.80 30.53 25.76
N GLU A 432 57.22 29.32 26.23
CA GLU A 432 57.30 28.84 27.65
C GLU A 432 55.93 28.57 28.32
N SER A 433 55.61 27.51 29.08
CA SER A 433 56.30 26.49 29.92
C SER A 433 55.23 25.39 30.26
N GLY A 434 55.51 24.09 30.40
CA GLY A 434 56.03 23.40 31.60
C GLY A 434 55.21 22.11 31.90
N GLY A 435 55.84 20.94 32.00
CA GLY A 435 55.23 19.61 32.31
C GLY A 435 55.05 19.34 33.82
N PRO A 436 55.05 18.08 34.34
CA PRO A 436 55.34 16.79 33.69
C PRO A 436 54.41 15.59 34.07
N GLU A 437 54.79 14.43 33.50
CA GLU A 437 54.26 13.05 33.56
C GLU A 437 54.05 12.41 34.96
N LEU A 438 53.29 11.29 35.02
CA LEU A 438 53.72 9.97 35.59
C LEU A 438 52.60 8.90 35.59
N SER A 439 52.71 7.92 34.67
CA SER A 439 52.79 6.45 34.86
C SER A 439 51.91 5.61 35.84
N ARG A 440 51.51 4.42 35.33
CA ARG A 440 51.31 3.06 35.94
C ARG A 440 49.92 2.61 36.48
N GLY A 441 49.41 1.48 35.94
CA GLY A 441 48.32 0.63 36.50
C GLY A 441 48.77 -0.20 37.73
N PRO A 442 48.04 -1.24 38.27
CA PRO A 442 47.29 -2.32 37.56
C PRO A 442 46.04 -2.98 38.24
N LYS A 443 45.32 -3.85 37.48
CA LYS A 443 44.59 -5.13 37.78
C LYS A 443 43.50 -5.31 38.91
N GLY A 444 42.24 -5.57 38.47
CA GLY A 444 41.28 -6.67 38.85
C GLY A 444 40.51 -6.64 40.21
N PRO A 445 39.46 -7.48 40.48
CA PRO A 445 38.69 -8.43 39.65
C PRO A 445 37.13 -8.33 39.77
N ALA A 446 36.42 -9.30 39.17
CA ALA A 446 34.97 -9.43 38.91
C ALA A 446 33.99 -9.50 40.10
N LYS A 447 32.74 -9.05 39.88
CA LYS A 447 31.47 -9.57 40.46
C LYS A 447 30.28 -9.35 39.50
N SER A 448 29.50 -10.40 39.26
CA SER A 448 28.17 -10.46 38.62
C SER A 448 27.04 -10.36 39.68
N PRO A 449 25.74 -10.53 39.33
CA PRO A 449 24.87 -9.73 38.46
C PRO A 449 23.63 -9.23 39.24
N LEU A 450 23.01 -8.11 38.85
CA LEU A 450 21.67 -7.76 39.33
C LEU A 450 20.79 -7.24 38.19
N LEU A 451 19.67 -7.93 38.04
CA LEU A 451 18.52 -7.64 37.19
C LEU A 451 17.84 -6.32 37.59
N GLY A 452 17.25 -5.66 36.61
CA GLY A 452 16.22 -4.63 36.83
C GLY A 452 16.13 -3.67 35.65
N ASP A 453 15.07 -3.84 34.87
CA ASP A 453 14.33 -2.81 34.12
C ASP A 453 15.10 -1.64 33.51
N ASP A 454 15.20 -1.65 32.17
CA ASP A 454 15.20 -0.44 31.35
C ASP A 454 15.03 -0.87 29.89
N LEU A 455 13.79 -0.88 29.38
CA LEU A 455 13.46 -0.65 27.96
C LEU A 455 11.96 -0.31 27.87
N VAL A 456 11.62 0.93 28.22
CA VAL A 456 10.40 1.61 27.79
C VAL A 456 10.83 2.94 27.17
N ASP A 457 10.14 3.32 26.09
CA ASP A 457 10.28 4.51 25.22
C ASP A 457 11.42 4.52 24.19
N ASP A 458 11.07 4.50 22.90
CA ASP A 458 10.60 5.73 22.26
C ASP A 458 9.82 5.45 20.96
N ASP A 459 8.86 6.34 20.71
CA ASP A 459 7.86 6.39 19.67
C ASP A 459 8.39 6.20 18.24
N ALA A 460 7.80 5.22 17.54
CA ALA A 460 7.73 5.24 16.09
C ALA A 460 6.30 4.93 15.67
N PRO A 461 5.51 5.90 15.17
CA PRO A 461 4.21 5.59 14.59
C PRO A 461 4.42 4.57 13.47
N LEU A 462 3.75 3.42 13.59
CA LEU A 462 3.72 2.41 12.55
C LEU A 462 3.37 3.11 11.23
N PRO A 463 4.15 2.92 10.15
CA PRO A 463 3.93 3.66 8.94
C PRO A 463 2.53 3.37 8.39
N PRO A 464 1.81 4.37 7.87
CA PRO A 464 0.56 4.12 7.16
C PRO A 464 0.80 3.13 6.02
N THR A 465 -0.27 2.42 5.67
CA THR A 465 -0.37 1.43 4.60
C THR A 465 0.35 1.97 3.35
N PRO A 466 1.21 1.18 2.68
CA PRO A 466 2.03 1.72 1.59
C PRO A 466 1.13 2.18 0.45
N MET A 467 1.14 3.49 0.18
CA MET A 467 0.66 4.04 -1.08
C MET A 467 1.55 3.54 -2.21
N ASN A 468 1.03 2.64 -3.04
CA ASN A 468 1.54 2.47 -4.39
C ASN A 468 0.99 3.61 -5.24
N SER A 469 1.66 4.75 -5.23
CA SER A 469 1.39 5.82 -6.18
C SER A 469 2.66 6.16 -6.94
N LEU A 470 2.58 5.99 -8.26
CA LEU A 470 3.48 6.54 -9.25
C LEU A 470 3.03 7.98 -9.53
N VAL A 471 3.67 8.99 -8.93
CA VAL A 471 3.71 10.33 -9.50
C VAL A 471 5.03 11.01 -9.09
N ASP A 472 5.75 11.50 -10.10
CA ASP A 472 6.96 12.31 -9.99
C ASP A 472 6.66 13.70 -9.42
N GLU A 473 7.60 14.17 -8.58
CA GLU A 473 7.83 15.56 -8.12
C GLU A 473 6.68 16.35 -7.45
N CYS A 474 6.78 16.52 -6.11
CA CYS A 474 5.98 17.47 -5.33
C CYS A 474 6.87 18.52 -4.66
N PRO A 475 6.56 19.83 -4.73
CA PRO A 475 7.43 20.91 -4.27
C PRO A 475 7.33 21.11 -2.75
N LEU A 476 7.89 20.18 -1.97
CA LEU A 476 8.09 20.31 -0.51
C LEU A 476 9.52 19.93 -0.07
N ASP A 477 10.49 20.04 -0.98
CA ASP A 477 11.93 19.75 -0.77
C ASP A 477 12.66 20.72 0.20
N ARG A 478 11.92 21.52 0.96
CA ARG A 478 12.45 22.32 2.06
C ARG A 478 11.63 21.97 3.29
N GLY A 479 12.17 21.07 4.11
CA GLY A 479 11.50 20.41 5.23
C GLY A 479 10.63 21.30 6.11
N LEU A 480 9.67 20.67 6.78
CA LEU A 480 8.69 21.31 7.66
C LEU A 480 9.37 22.20 8.71
N PRO A 481 8.88 23.42 8.97
CA PRO A 481 9.42 24.27 10.01
C PRO A 481 9.26 23.58 11.37
N LYS A 482 10.36 23.51 12.13
CA LYS A 482 10.40 22.97 13.50
C LYS A 482 9.51 23.82 14.42
N LEU A 483 8.30 23.35 14.70
CA LEU A 483 7.41 23.94 15.70
C LEU A 483 7.65 23.22 17.03
N SER A 484 8.18 23.92 18.04
CA SER A 484 8.31 23.37 19.38
C SER A 484 6.97 23.39 20.12
N ALA A 485 6.79 22.48 21.08
CA ALA A 485 5.58 22.40 21.89
C ALA A 485 5.31 23.69 22.68
N GLU A 486 6.36 24.46 23.05
CA GLU A 486 6.18 25.77 23.68
C GLU A 486 5.57 26.80 22.73
N ALA A 487 5.88 26.75 21.43
CA ALA A 487 5.33 27.68 20.43
C ALA A 487 3.83 27.43 20.14
N VAL A 488 3.35 26.20 20.36
CA VAL A 488 1.93 25.83 20.26
C VAL A 488 1.16 26.31 21.50
N PHE A 489 1.76 26.17 22.69
CA PHE A 489 1.15 26.62 23.96
C PHE A 489 1.02 28.15 24.05
N GLU A 490 2.01 28.91 23.55
CA GLU A 490 1.92 30.38 23.50
C GLU A 490 0.79 30.87 22.56
N ARG A 491 0.54 30.14 21.46
CA ARG A 491 -0.53 30.48 20.50
C ARG A 491 -1.92 30.24 21.07
N PHE A 492 -2.11 29.18 21.86
CA PHE A 492 -3.38 28.89 22.52
C PHE A 492 -3.72 29.93 23.60
N ASN A 493 -2.74 30.41 24.36
CA ASN A 493 -2.96 31.45 25.38
C ASN A 493 -3.29 32.83 24.79
N ARG A 494 -2.81 33.15 23.58
CA ARG A 494 -3.16 34.41 22.88
C ARG A 494 -4.57 34.42 22.28
N ILE A 495 -5.17 33.24 22.08
CA ILE A 495 -6.56 33.12 21.59
C ILE A 495 -7.57 33.24 22.76
N ALA A 496 -7.17 32.90 23.99
CA ALA A 496 -8.04 32.94 25.17
C ALA A 496 -8.25 34.34 25.78
N VAL A 497 -7.53 35.39 25.34
CA VAL A 497 -7.59 36.74 25.92
C VAL A 497 -8.49 37.72 25.14
N VAL A 498 -9.03 37.35 23.98
CA VAL A 498 -9.95 38.21 23.22
C VAL A 498 -11.39 37.73 23.38
N ARG A 499 -12.05 38.13 24.48
CA ARG A 499 -13.52 38.19 24.56
C ARG A 499 -13.97 39.57 24.11
N PRO A 500 -14.89 39.71 23.13
CA PRO A 500 -15.52 41.00 22.85
C PRO A 500 -16.58 41.29 23.91
N SER A 501 -16.42 42.41 24.60
CA SER A 501 -17.43 43.03 25.44
C SER A 501 -18.63 43.45 24.59
N THR A 502 -19.80 42.91 24.92
CA THR A 502 -21.11 43.43 24.52
C THR A 502 -21.32 44.80 25.15
N ASP A 503 -21.45 45.86 24.35
CA ASP A 503 -22.30 46.98 24.71
C ASP A 503 -22.66 47.83 23.49
N LYS A 504 -23.95 47.99 23.23
CA LYS A 504 -24.60 49.16 22.60
C LYS A 504 -26.08 48.87 22.39
N SER A 505 -26.90 49.46 23.26
CA SER A 505 -28.29 49.81 22.95
C SER A 505 -28.50 51.30 23.21
N PRO A 506 -29.04 52.07 22.24
CA PRO A 506 -29.74 53.30 22.54
C PRO A 506 -31.25 53.15 22.28
N GLN A 507 -32.02 53.54 23.30
CA GLN A 507 -33.37 54.10 23.31
C GLN A 507 -34.14 54.16 21.97
N LYS A 508 -35.34 53.57 21.91
CA LYS A 508 -36.61 54.17 22.37
C LYS A 508 -37.71 53.12 22.49
#